data_AF-A0A357CUA8-F1
#
_entry.id   AF-A0A357CUA8-F1
#
_cell.length_a   1.000
_cell.length_b   1.000
_cell.length_c   1.000
_cell.angle_alpha   90.00
_cell.angle_beta   90.00
_cell.angle_gamma   90.00
#
_symmetry.space_group_name_H-M   'P 1'
#
loop_
_entity.id
_entity.type
_entity.pdbx_description
1 polymer ?
#
loop_
_entity_poly.entity_id
_entity_poly.type
_entity_poly.pdbx_seq_one_letter_code
_entity_poly.pdbx_strand_id
1 'polypeptide(L)'
;MKFTIKNDELVILNGCLAPDFPKYTSQLINWANQNAQGTRPKVVGQLSVLFPEYEGEKTDISIDGWREWYLQHYPNAIEKATDKIYAQVENLKDAIQLIDKNMINKWVEDLVITKTYNGLYFQEAILSKIAEKLGKDYRLATPCEESQGIDGFVGDVPYSVKPDTYRTMRRLSESINVKIVYYAKKKTGLTIEVED
;
A
#
# COMPACT_ATOMS: atom_id res chain seq x y z
N MET A 1 31.09 12.41 13.73
CA MET A 1 31.38 10.99 13.41
C MET A 1 30.14 10.37 12.78
N LYS A 2 30.28 9.54 11.74
CA LYS A 2 29.18 8.76 11.15
C LYS A 2 29.59 7.28 11.22
N PHE A 3 28.73 6.44 11.79
CA PHE A 3 28.93 4.99 11.88
C PHE A 3 27.58 4.27 11.75
N THR A 4 27.64 2.97 11.50
CA THR A 4 26.47 2.11 11.30
C THR A 4 26.56 0.94 12.27
N ILE A 5 25.50 0.71 13.03
CA ILE A 5 25.31 -0.51 13.83
C ILE A 5 24.54 -1.50 12.96
N LYS A 6 25.04 -2.72 12.78
CA LYS A 6 24.31 -3.77 12.04
C LYS A 6 23.14 -4.29 12.89
N ASN A 7 22.11 -4.84 12.25
CA ASN A 7 20.95 -5.37 13.00
C ASN A 7 21.35 -6.47 14.00
N ASP A 8 22.23 -7.39 13.60
CA ASP A 8 22.69 -8.47 14.49
C ASP A 8 23.50 -7.91 15.67
N GLU A 9 24.29 -6.86 15.41
CA GLU A 9 25.05 -6.14 16.43
C GLU A 9 24.11 -5.42 17.41
N LEU A 10 23.05 -4.77 16.92
CA LEU A 10 22.04 -4.13 17.77
C LEU A 10 21.36 -5.13 18.71
N VAL A 11 21.04 -6.33 18.22
CA VAL A 11 20.44 -7.40 19.03
C VAL A 11 21.38 -7.80 20.17
N ILE A 12 22.66 -8.00 19.87
CA ILE A 12 23.69 -8.34 20.88
C ILE A 12 23.89 -7.19 21.88
N LEU A 13 23.99 -5.95 21.39
CA LEU A 13 24.14 -4.75 22.24
C LEU A 13 22.97 -4.57 23.21
N ASN A 14 21.78 -5.02 22.84
CA ASN A 14 20.59 -5.00 23.69
C ASN A 14 20.41 -6.26 24.56
N GLY A 15 21.39 -7.18 24.58
CA GLY A 15 21.32 -8.42 25.37
C GLY A 15 20.30 -9.44 24.85
N CYS A 16 19.83 -9.28 23.61
CA CYS A 16 18.84 -10.15 22.99
C CYS A 16 19.51 -11.30 22.23
N LEU A 17 18.74 -12.38 22.02
CA LEU A 17 19.11 -13.45 21.10
C LEU A 17 18.28 -13.32 19.82
N ALA A 18 18.95 -13.34 18.67
CA ALA A 18 18.26 -13.37 17.39
C ALA A 18 17.70 -14.77 17.14
N PRO A 19 16.40 -14.93 16.87
CA PRO A 19 15.86 -16.20 16.39
C PRO A 19 16.42 -16.50 14.99
N ASP A 20 16.74 -17.78 14.75
CA ASP A 20 17.10 -18.23 13.41
C ASP A 20 15.84 -18.53 12.60
N PHE A 21 15.74 -17.93 11.42
CA PHE A 21 14.65 -18.15 10.49
C PHE A 21 15.21 -18.61 9.13
N PRO A 22 14.83 -19.80 8.65
CA PRO A 22 15.27 -20.26 7.34
C PRO A 22 14.88 -19.28 6.23
N LYS A 23 15.65 -19.27 5.15
CA LYS A 23 15.47 -18.35 4.02
C LYS A 23 14.00 -18.33 3.56
N TYR A 24 13.48 -17.12 3.36
CA TYR A 24 12.10 -16.81 2.94
C TYR A 24 10.98 -17.08 3.95
N THR A 25 11.22 -17.81 5.05
CA THR A 25 10.16 -18.15 6.02
C THR A 25 9.54 -16.92 6.67
N SER A 26 10.35 -15.95 7.12
CA SER A 26 9.84 -14.70 7.69
C SER A 26 9.00 -13.88 6.70
N GLN A 27 9.30 -13.94 5.39
CA GLN A 27 8.50 -13.23 4.38
C GLN A 27 7.10 -13.84 4.26
N LEU A 28 7.02 -15.18 4.25
CA LEU A 28 5.75 -15.91 4.23
C LEU A 28 4.94 -15.67 5.50
N ILE A 29 5.59 -15.72 6.67
CA ILE A 29 4.97 -15.42 7.97
C ILE A 29 4.44 -13.98 8.00
N ASN A 30 5.19 -13.02 7.45
CA ASN A 30 4.77 -11.63 7.38
C ASN A 30 3.54 -11.43 6.47
N TRP A 31 3.49 -12.09 5.30
CA TRP A 31 2.30 -12.08 4.44
C TRP A 31 1.09 -12.72 5.13
N ALA A 32 1.30 -13.84 5.82
CA ALA A 32 0.25 -14.46 6.62
C ALA A 32 -0.27 -13.52 7.71
N ASN A 33 0.62 -12.86 8.45
CA ASN A 33 0.25 -11.93 9.50
C ASN A 33 -0.47 -10.67 8.95
N GLN A 34 -0.11 -10.17 7.77
CA GLN A 34 -0.82 -9.05 7.13
C GLN A 34 -2.30 -9.39 6.88
N ASN A 35 -2.58 -10.62 6.46
CA ASN A 35 -3.94 -11.11 6.23
C ASN A 35 -4.66 -11.45 7.55
N ALA A 36 -4.00 -12.19 8.44
CA ALA A 36 -4.56 -12.65 9.72
C ALA A 36 -4.74 -11.53 10.75
N GLN A 37 -3.98 -10.44 10.60
CA GLN A 37 -3.91 -9.34 11.56
C GLN A 37 -3.54 -9.83 12.98
N GLY A 38 -2.67 -10.83 13.06
CA GLY A 38 -2.31 -11.56 14.29
C GLY A 38 -1.56 -10.70 15.31
N THR A 39 -0.79 -9.71 14.85
CA THR A 39 -0.03 -8.80 15.74
C THR A 39 -0.66 -7.40 15.87
N ARG A 40 -1.95 -7.24 15.58
CA ARG A 40 -2.64 -5.95 15.83
C ARG A 40 -2.72 -5.67 17.34
N PRO A 41 -2.85 -4.40 17.76
CA PRO A 41 -2.95 -4.04 19.18
C PRO A 41 -4.07 -4.77 19.94
N LYS A 42 -5.19 -5.09 19.26
CA LYS A 42 -6.28 -5.89 19.82
C LYS A 42 -5.89 -7.33 20.21
N VAL A 43 -4.74 -7.84 19.76
CA VAL A 43 -4.25 -9.20 20.03
C VAL A 43 -3.04 -9.18 20.95
N VAL A 44 -2.05 -8.34 20.65
CA VAL A 44 -0.75 -8.29 21.36
C VAL A 44 -0.56 -7.05 22.24
N GLY A 45 -1.59 -6.22 22.37
CA GLY A 45 -1.48 -4.93 23.03
C GLY A 45 -0.77 -3.87 22.18
N GLN A 46 -0.87 -2.60 22.60
CA GLN A 46 -0.20 -1.49 21.94
C GLN A 46 1.22 -1.38 22.49
N LEU A 47 2.19 -2.08 21.88
CA LEU A 47 3.57 -2.19 22.42
C LEU A 47 4.26 -0.84 22.66
N SER A 48 3.94 0.20 21.89
CA SER A 48 4.46 1.56 22.08
C SER A 48 3.92 2.28 23.32
N VAL A 49 2.86 1.74 23.94
CA VAL A 49 2.29 2.20 25.22
C VAL A 49 2.77 1.27 26.34
N LEU A 50 2.76 -0.04 26.10
CA LEU A 50 3.12 -1.05 27.10
C LEU A 50 4.59 -1.02 27.52
N PHE A 51 5.52 -0.76 26.59
CA PHE A 51 6.94 -0.72 26.94
C PHE A 51 7.27 0.48 27.86
N PRO A 52 6.77 1.71 27.60
CA PRO A 52 6.87 2.80 28.56
C PRO A 52 6.23 2.53 29.93
N GLU A 53 5.11 1.79 29.98
CA GLU A 53 4.50 1.38 31.27
C GLU A 53 5.45 0.47 32.05
N TYR A 54 6.03 -0.53 31.40
CA TYR A 54 7.07 -1.38 31.98
C TYR A 54 8.28 -0.57 32.47
N GLU A 55 8.77 0.39 31.68
CA GLU A 55 9.88 1.26 32.06
C GLU A 55 9.56 2.15 33.28
N GLY A 56 8.29 2.56 33.43
CA GLY A 56 7.83 3.33 34.59
C GLY A 56 7.68 2.49 35.87
N GLU A 57 7.43 1.19 35.75
CA GLU A 57 7.21 0.28 36.88
C GLU A 57 8.48 -0.40 37.39
N LYS A 58 9.51 -0.54 36.56
CA LYS A 58 10.71 -1.30 36.88
C LYS A 58 11.93 -0.40 37.01
N THR A 59 12.76 -0.68 38.02
CA THR A 59 14.02 0.03 38.26
C THR A 59 15.19 -0.51 37.45
N ASP A 60 15.11 -1.75 36.98
CA ASP A 60 16.12 -2.39 36.14
C ASP A 60 15.47 -2.87 34.84
N ILE A 61 15.89 -2.30 33.73
CA ILE A 61 15.31 -2.52 32.40
C ILE A 61 16.12 -3.59 31.68
N SER A 62 15.54 -4.78 31.60
CA SER A 62 16.14 -5.92 30.89
C SER A 62 15.14 -6.59 29.95
N ILE A 63 15.67 -7.39 29.01
CA ILE A 63 14.84 -8.21 28.12
C ILE A 63 14.04 -9.27 28.88
N ASP A 64 14.62 -9.87 29.92
CA ASP A 64 13.96 -10.86 30.76
C ASP A 64 12.86 -10.21 31.61
N GLY A 65 13.13 -9.04 32.19
CA GLY A 65 12.12 -8.26 32.92
C GLY A 65 10.94 -7.86 32.02
N TRP A 66 11.21 -7.44 30.77
CA TRP A 66 10.17 -7.13 29.80
C TRP A 66 9.34 -8.37 29.47
N ARG A 67 10.00 -9.51 29.25
CA ARG A 67 9.33 -10.79 28.96
C ARG A 67 8.39 -11.20 30.09
N GLU A 68 8.87 -11.18 31.33
CA GLU A 68 8.05 -11.52 32.51
C GLU A 68 6.88 -10.58 32.66
N TRP A 69 7.12 -9.27 32.61
CA TRP A 69 6.07 -8.25 32.73
C TRP A 69 5.01 -8.41 31.65
N TYR A 70 5.42 -8.55 30.38
CA TYR A 70 4.50 -8.70 29.26
C TYR A 70 3.67 -9.99 29.38
N LEU A 71 4.30 -11.13 29.70
CA LEU A 71 3.59 -12.41 29.85
C LEU A 71 2.65 -12.44 31.06
N GLN A 72 2.92 -11.67 32.11
CA GLN A 72 1.99 -11.52 33.23
C GLN A 72 0.72 -10.75 32.84
N HIS A 73 0.86 -9.67 32.07
CA HIS A 73 -0.26 -8.82 31.66
C HIS A 73 -1.00 -9.36 30.42
N TYR A 74 -0.30 -10.10 29.56
CA TYR A 74 -0.78 -10.63 28.28
C TYR A 74 -0.45 -12.13 28.11
N PRO A 75 -0.89 -13.02 29.02
CA PRO A 75 -0.41 -14.41 29.11
C PRO A 75 -0.61 -15.23 27.84
N ASN A 76 -1.72 -15.01 27.14
CA ASN A 76 -2.09 -15.78 25.96
C ASN A 76 -1.89 -15.00 24.65
N ALA A 77 -1.32 -13.80 24.69
CA ALA A 77 -1.24 -12.95 23.50
C ALA A 77 -0.32 -13.53 22.42
N ILE A 78 0.81 -14.10 22.83
CA ILE A 78 1.76 -14.74 21.89
C ILE A 78 1.13 -15.98 21.25
N GLU A 79 0.49 -16.84 22.04
CA GLU A 79 -0.18 -18.05 21.55
C GLU A 79 -1.32 -17.68 20.59
N LYS A 80 -2.21 -16.75 20.98
CA LYS A 80 -3.30 -16.27 20.12
C LYS A 80 -2.81 -15.64 18.82
N ALA A 81 -1.72 -14.89 18.85
CA ALA A 81 -1.11 -14.34 17.65
C ALA A 81 -0.53 -15.44 16.77
N THR A 82 0.16 -16.40 17.39
CA THR A 82 0.74 -17.58 16.72
C THR A 82 -0.34 -18.38 16.00
N ASP A 83 -1.43 -18.77 16.68
CA ASP A 83 -2.50 -19.58 16.09
C ASP A 83 -3.16 -18.89 14.90
N LYS A 84 -3.41 -17.58 15.02
CA LYS A 84 -3.97 -16.77 13.93
C LYS A 84 -3.06 -16.74 12.70
N ILE A 85 -1.77 -16.51 12.92
CA ILE A 85 -0.79 -16.44 11.84
C ILE A 85 -0.63 -17.83 11.23
N TYR A 86 -0.56 -18.88 12.05
CA TYR A 86 -0.40 -20.27 11.62
C TYR A 86 -1.57 -20.72 10.74
N ALA A 87 -2.81 -20.48 11.16
CA ALA A 87 -3.99 -20.78 10.35
C ALA A 87 -3.92 -20.11 8.97
N GLN A 88 -3.41 -18.87 8.90
CA GLN A 88 -3.25 -18.18 7.63
C GLN A 88 -2.03 -18.66 6.82
N VAL A 89 -0.99 -19.18 7.47
CA VAL A 89 0.11 -19.87 6.79
C VAL A 89 -0.40 -21.14 6.12
N GLU A 90 -1.25 -21.93 6.78
CA GLU A 90 -1.87 -23.12 6.16
C GLU A 90 -2.69 -22.75 4.94
N ASN A 91 -3.53 -21.70 5.02
CA ASN A 91 -4.27 -21.19 3.87
C ASN A 91 -3.34 -20.78 2.70
N LEU A 92 -2.18 -20.18 3.01
CA LEU A 92 -1.19 -19.82 1.98
C LEU A 92 -0.48 -21.05 1.41
N LYS A 93 -0.20 -22.07 2.22
CA LYS A 93 0.36 -23.34 1.74
C LYS A 93 -0.57 -24.00 0.72
N ASP A 94 -1.86 -24.04 1.02
CA ASP A 94 -2.88 -24.57 0.12
C ASP A 94 -2.96 -23.73 -1.17
N ALA A 95 -2.96 -22.39 -1.05
CA ALA A 95 -2.98 -21.50 -2.21
C ALA A 95 -1.74 -21.64 -3.10
N ILE A 96 -0.55 -21.87 -2.51
CA ILE A 96 0.70 -22.07 -3.26
C ILE A 96 0.61 -23.30 -4.17
N GLN A 97 -0.10 -24.36 -3.76
CA GLN A 97 -0.29 -25.54 -4.61
C GLN A 97 -1.11 -25.24 -5.87
N LEU A 98 -1.91 -24.17 -5.86
CA LEU A 98 -2.72 -23.74 -7.00
C LEU A 98 -1.93 -22.88 -8.00
N ILE A 99 -0.74 -22.40 -7.62
CA ILE A 99 0.06 -21.51 -8.46
C ILE A 99 0.88 -22.34 -9.44
N ASP A 100 0.56 -22.18 -10.73
CA ASP A 100 1.35 -22.74 -11.82
C ASP A 100 2.01 -21.64 -12.68
N LYS A 101 2.89 -22.07 -13.58
CA LYS A 101 3.61 -21.15 -14.48
C LYS A 101 2.66 -20.36 -15.40
N ASN A 102 1.51 -20.92 -15.76
CA ASN A 102 0.53 -20.28 -16.63
C ASN A 102 -0.20 -19.14 -15.90
N MET A 103 -0.58 -19.36 -14.63
CA MET A 103 -1.16 -18.33 -13.76
C MET A 103 -0.18 -17.18 -13.56
N ILE A 104 1.10 -17.49 -13.31
CA ILE A 104 2.16 -16.47 -13.20
C ILE A 104 2.31 -15.70 -14.52
N ASN A 105 2.31 -16.39 -15.67
CA ASN A 105 2.42 -15.74 -16.97
C ASN A 105 1.25 -14.77 -17.22
N LYS A 106 0.01 -15.18 -16.94
CA LYS A 106 -1.17 -14.30 -17.03
C LYS A 106 -1.07 -13.11 -16.09
N TRP A 107 -0.60 -13.30 -14.87
CA TRP A 107 -0.41 -12.20 -13.91
C TRP A 107 0.64 -11.19 -14.40
N VAL A 108 1.73 -11.66 -15.01
CA VAL A 108 2.76 -10.80 -15.63
C VAL A 108 2.21 -10.09 -16.85
N GLU A 109 1.49 -10.78 -17.73
CA GLU A 109 0.89 -10.18 -18.92
C GLU A 109 -0.15 -9.11 -18.55
N ASP A 110 -1.01 -9.38 -17.56
CA ASP A 110 -1.95 -8.38 -17.04
C ASP A 110 -1.23 -7.14 -16.50
N LEU A 111 -0.10 -7.32 -15.81
CA LEU A 111 0.72 -6.19 -15.35
C LEU A 111 1.34 -5.40 -16.52
N VAL A 112 1.98 -6.09 -17.45
CA VAL A 112 2.78 -5.47 -18.52
C VAL A 112 1.90 -4.88 -19.62
N ILE A 113 0.83 -5.56 -20.02
CA ILE A 113 -0.04 -5.16 -21.13
C ILE A 113 -1.25 -4.40 -20.58
N THR A 114 -2.14 -5.10 -19.88
CA THR A 114 -3.46 -4.55 -19.53
C THR A 114 -3.38 -3.37 -18.58
N LYS A 115 -2.67 -3.51 -17.45
CA LYS A 115 -2.55 -2.46 -16.44
C LYS A 115 -1.74 -1.28 -16.91
N THR A 116 -0.70 -1.52 -17.71
CA THR A 116 0.10 -0.44 -18.30
C THR A 116 -0.71 0.32 -19.35
N TYR A 117 -1.36 -0.38 -20.28
CA TYR A 117 -2.21 0.24 -21.29
C TYR A 117 -3.34 1.05 -20.63
N ASN A 118 -4.10 0.48 -19.71
CA ASN A 118 -5.17 1.19 -18.99
C ASN A 118 -4.64 2.33 -18.10
N GLY A 119 -3.41 2.22 -17.60
CA GLY A 119 -2.74 3.25 -16.82
C GLY A 119 -2.32 4.45 -17.67
N LEU A 120 -1.87 4.20 -18.90
CA LEU A 120 -1.38 5.21 -19.84
C LEU A 120 -2.52 5.83 -20.68
N TYR A 121 -3.51 5.04 -21.09
CA TYR A 121 -4.70 5.49 -21.84
C TYR A 121 -5.85 5.93 -20.91
N PHE A 122 -5.50 6.32 -19.69
CA PHE A 122 -6.45 6.69 -18.66
C PHE A 122 -7.23 7.97 -19.00
N GLN A 123 -6.59 8.92 -19.70
CA GLN A 123 -7.23 10.14 -20.19
C GLN A 123 -8.33 9.82 -21.21
N GLU A 124 -8.08 8.87 -22.13
CA GLU A 124 -9.03 8.47 -23.17
C GLU A 124 -10.34 7.94 -22.57
N ALA A 125 -10.24 7.05 -21.57
CA ALA A 125 -11.40 6.47 -20.91
C ALA A 125 -12.28 7.53 -20.21
N ILE A 126 -11.67 8.55 -19.61
CA ILE A 126 -12.39 9.65 -18.96
C ILE A 126 -13.09 10.53 -19.99
N LEU A 127 -12.37 10.95 -21.03
CA LEU A 127 -12.91 11.78 -22.10
C LEU A 127 -14.07 11.08 -22.82
N SER A 128 -13.90 9.80 -23.14
CA SER A 128 -14.94 8.94 -23.72
C SER A 128 -16.20 8.90 -22.85
N LYS A 129 -16.05 8.75 -21.53
CA LYS A 129 -17.21 8.71 -20.63
C LYS A 129 -17.90 10.06 -20.46
N ILE A 130 -17.16 11.17 -20.56
CA ILE A 130 -17.72 12.52 -20.58
C ILE A 130 -18.49 12.74 -21.90
N ALA A 131 -17.91 12.32 -23.04
CA ALA A 131 -18.55 12.35 -24.36
C ALA A 131 -19.89 11.61 -24.37
N GLU A 132 -19.91 10.37 -23.87
CA GLU A 132 -21.12 9.55 -23.75
C GLU A 132 -22.20 10.25 -22.92
N LYS A 133 -21.83 10.86 -21.79
CA LYS A 133 -22.78 11.59 -20.92
C LYS A 133 -23.32 12.86 -21.56
N LEU A 134 -22.53 13.53 -22.39
CA LEU A 134 -22.91 14.76 -23.09
C LEU A 134 -23.53 14.51 -24.46
N GLY A 135 -23.56 13.26 -24.95
CA GLY A 135 -24.02 12.90 -26.29
C GLY A 135 -23.15 13.51 -27.40
N LYS A 136 -21.85 13.62 -27.17
CA LYS A 136 -20.87 14.21 -28.10
C LYS A 136 -19.77 13.21 -28.43
N ASP A 137 -19.07 13.46 -29.54
CA ASP A 137 -17.83 12.75 -29.86
C ASP A 137 -16.66 13.29 -29.02
N TYR A 138 -15.59 12.50 -28.90
CA TYR A 138 -14.34 12.93 -28.28
C TYR A 138 -13.14 12.64 -29.17
N ARG A 139 -12.03 13.36 -28.93
CA ARG A 139 -10.72 13.05 -29.50
C ARG A 139 -9.61 13.29 -28.47
N LEU A 140 -8.52 12.56 -28.60
CA LEU A 140 -7.30 12.86 -27.85
C LEU A 140 -6.62 14.12 -28.39
N ALA A 141 -5.84 14.76 -27.52
CA ALA A 141 -5.01 15.88 -27.91
C ALA A 141 -3.85 15.42 -28.80
N THR A 142 -3.42 16.29 -29.71
CA THR A 142 -2.15 16.14 -30.44
C THR A 142 -0.97 16.49 -29.52
N PRO A 143 0.27 16.09 -29.84
CA PRO A 143 1.43 16.44 -29.01
C PRO A 143 1.60 17.95 -28.77
N CYS A 144 1.20 18.80 -29.73
CA CYS A 144 1.24 20.24 -29.58
C CYS A 144 0.17 20.75 -28.60
N GLU A 145 -1.01 20.15 -28.59
CA GLU A 145 -2.10 20.47 -27.66
C GLU A 145 -1.81 19.94 -26.24
N GLU A 146 -1.21 18.74 -26.12
CA GLU A 146 -0.74 18.20 -24.84
C GLU A 146 0.32 19.11 -24.19
N SER A 147 1.21 19.69 -25.00
CA SER A 147 2.21 20.65 -24.50
C SER A 147 1.61 21.93 -23.92
N GLN A 148 0.34 22.22 -24.26
CA GLN A 148 -0.44 23.34 -23.74
C GLN A 148 -1.33 22.91 -22.55
N GLY A 149 -1.17 21.67 -22.07
CA GLY A 149 -1.93 21.12 -20.96
C GLY A 149 -3.31 20.58 -21.34
N ILE A 150 -3.60 20.37 -22.63
CA ILE A 150 -4.87 19.79 -23.10
C ILE A 150 -4.68 18.29 -23.26
N ASP A 151 -5.46 17.48 -22.55
CA ASP A 151 -5.39 16.02 -22.65
C ASP A 151 -6.36 15.48 -23.72
N GLY A 152 -7.41 16.24 -24.06
CA GLY A 152 -8.26 15.97 -25.22
C GLY A 152 -9.50 16.84 -25.27
N PHE A 153 -10.40 16.54 -26.21
CA PHE A 153 -11.59 17.34 -26.49
C PHE A 153 -12.85 16.47 -26.45
N VAL A 154 -13.95 17.05 -25.96
CA VAL A 154 -15.30 16.48 -26.08
C VAL A 154 -16.17 17.49 -26.81
N GLY A 155 -16.54 17.17 -28.05
CA GLY A 155 -16.98 18.16 -29.04
C GLY A 155 -15.89 19.22 -29.25
N ASP A 156 -16.26 20.50 -29.13
CA ASP A 156 -15.33 21.63 -29.26
C ASP A 156 -14.67 22.06 -27.93
N VAL A 157 -14.96 21.38 -26.82
CA VAL A 157 -14.51 21.79 -25.49
C VAL A 157 -13.21 21.05 -25.12
N PRO A 158 -12.10 21.76 -24.85
CA PRO A 158 -10.86 21.16 -24.37
C PRO A 158 -10.94 20.80 -22.89
N TYR A 159 -10.41 19.63 -22.54
CA TYR A 159 -10.32 19.13 -21.18
C TYR A 159 -8.88 18.77 -20.82
N SER A 160 -8.52 18.97 -19.56
CA SER A 160 -7.31 18.43 -18.94
C SER A 160 -7.67 17.46 -17.83
N VAL A 161 -7.11 16.26 -17.83
CA VAL A 161 -7.40 15.20 -16.85
C VAL A 161 -6.27 15.13 -15.83
N LYS A 162 -6.55 15.47 -14.58
CA LYS A 162 -5.56 15.50 -13.49
C LYS A 162 -6.01 14.66 -12.29
N PRO A 163 -5.07 14.01 -11.57
CA PRO A 163 -5.41 13.35 -10.32
C PRO A 163 -5.87 14.40 -9.29
N ASP A 164 -6.78 14.03 -8.39
CA ASP A 164 -7.32 14.92 -7.35
C ASP A 164 -6.21 15.50 -6.43
N THR A 165 -5.09 14.79 -6.29
CA THR A 165 -3.88 15.30 -5.60
C THR A 165 -3.26 16.54 -6.24
N TYR A 166 -3.61 16.86 -7.49
CA TYR A 166 -3.18 18.09 -8.14
C TYR A 166 -3.81 19.33 -7.49
N ARG A 167 -5.05 19.23 -6.97
CA ARG A 167 -5.74 20.34 -6.26
C ARG A 167 -4.96 20.81 -5.03
N THR A 168 -4.28 19.89 -4.35
CA THR A 168 -3.51 20.18 -3.13
C THR A 168 -2.07 20.63 -3.42
N MET A 169 -1.56 20.43 -4.64
CA MET A 169 -0.25 20.91 -5.09
C MET A 169 -0.32 22.38 -5.56
N ARG A 170 -0.54 23.32 -4.63
CA ARG A 170 -0.55 24.79 -4.86
C ARG A 170 0.80 25.39 -5.36
N ARG A 171 1.71 24.60 -5.93
CA ARG A 171 3.08 25.00 -6.32
C ARG A 171 3.37 24.91 -7.82
N LEU A 172 2.44 24.42 -8.65
CA LEU A 172 2.65 24.35 -10.09
C LEU A 172 2.22 25.66 -10.75
N SER A 173 3.18 26.36 -11.35
CA SER A 173 3.04 27.63 -12.04
C SER A 173 2.46 27.46 -13.46
N GLU A 174 1.53 26.53 -13.64
CA GLU A 174 0.90 26.26 -14.93
C GLU A 174 -0.49 26.94 -14.95
N SER A 175 -0.64 27.96 -15.79
CA SER A 175 -1.95 28.55 -16.09
C SER A 175 -2.66 27.66 -17.12
N ILE A 176 -3.39 26.65 -16.65
CA ILE A 176 -4.20 25.78 -17.50
C ILE A 176 -5.54 26.47 -17.75
N ASN A 177 -5.74 27.02 -18.96
CA ASN A 177 -6.95 27.74 -19.36
C ASN A 177 -8.04 26.82 -19.96
N VAL A 178 -8.06 25.53 -19.59
CA VAL A 178 -9.01 24.54 -20.10
C VAL A 178 -9.75 23.85 -18.97
N LYS A 179 -10.90 23.22 -19.26
CA LYS A 179 -11.72 22.58 -18.23
C LYS A 179 -10.94 21.44 -17.58
N ILE A 180 -10.75 21.50 -16.27
CA ILE A 180 -10.03 20.45 -15.55
C ILE A 180 -11.01 19.38 -15.08
N VAL A 181 -10.65 18.12 -15.34
CA VAL A 181 -11.31 16.93 -14.82
C VAL A 181 -10.42 16.34 -13.76
N TYR A 182 -10.92 16.29 -12.53
CA TYR A 182 -10.23 15.68 -11.42
C TYR A 182 -10.70 14.25 -11.24
N TYR A 183 -9.75 13.33 -11.08
CA TYR A 183 -10.07 11.93 -10.80
C TYR A 183 -9.43 11.42 -9.52
N ALA A 184 -10.16 10.59 -8.79
CA ALA A 184 -9.69 9.87 -7.62
C ALA A 184 -9.86 8.35 -7.82
N LYS A 185 -8.75 7.62 -7.81
CA LYS A 185 -8.75 6.15 -7.82
C LYS A 185 -9.19 5.62 -6.45
N LYS A 186 -10.33 4.92 -6.41
CA LYS A 186 -10.83 4.18 -5.24
C LYS A 186 -10.71 2.67 -5.49
N LYS A 187 -10.79 1.87 -4.42
CA LYS A 187 -10.72 0.40 -4.51
C LYS A 187 -11.78 -0.22 -5.43
N THR A 188 -12.93 0.44 -5.60
CA THR A 188 -14.07 -0.05 -6.38
C THR A 188 -14.29 0.68 -7.70
N GLY A 189 -13.47 1.68 -8.05
CA GLY A 189 -13.65 2.43 -9.30
C GLY A 189 -13.03 3.83 -9.27
N LEU A 190 -13.47 4.66 -10.21
CA LEU A 190 -13.01 6.04 -10.40
C LEU A 190 -14.11 7.01 -10.00
N THR A 191 -13.78 7.97 -9.12
CA THR A 191 -14.60 9.16 -8.94
C THR A 191 -14.06 10.23 -9.88
N ILE A 192 -14.93 10.80 -10.72
CA ILE A 192 -14.60 11.82 -11.71
C ILE A 192 -15.43 13.06 -11.36
N GLU A 193 -14.76 14.20 -11.24
CA GLU A 193 -15.36 15.50 -11.00
C GLU A 193 -14.91 16.44 -12.13
N VAL A 194 -15.86 17.07 -12.82
CA VAL A 194 -15.59 17.99 -13.94
C VAL A 194 -15.80 19.40 -13.42
N GLU A 195 -14.81 20.27 -13.61
CA GLU A 195 -14.89 21.69 -13.24
C GLU A 195 -15.86 22.43 -14.18
N ASP A 196 -16.72 23.27 -13.60
CA ASP A 196 -17.78 24.02 -14.30
C ASP A 196 -17.22 25.12 -15.22
#